data_AF-A0A1L7WM01-F1
#
_entry.id   AF-A0A1L7WM01-F1
#
_cell.length_a   1.000
_cell.length_b   1.000
_cell.length_c   1.000
_cell.angle_alpha   90.00
_cell.angle_beta   90.00
_cell.angle_gamma   90.00
#
_symmetry.space_group_name_H-M   'P 1'
#
loop_
_entity.id
_entity.type
_entity.pdbx_description
1 polymer ?
#
loop_
_entity_poly.entity_id
_entity_poly.type
_entity_poly.pdbx_seq_one_letter_code
_entity_poly.pdbx_strand_id
1 'polypeptide(L)'
;MAAQKYLLYHYNPNKVAAIIFIALFAITSLLHSFQLIRKRTWYFIPFLIGGFFETIGYVGRALNAGQSYGNWTTPPYIMQSLLLLLAPALFAASIYMVLGRIIRLTDGESHSPIRVNWLTKVFVAGDVISFLAQSAGGGMLSQAKNSSDSKRGENIITGGLGIQVLFFGLFIIVAGIFNYRLRAMPSLRSKQLTVPWQSYLFVLYGASLMIMIRSVFRIAEYVMGQDGALLDHEYYLYIFDATLMFFTMVLFNVYHPSRIITKESLKRDYAHDPESQVSQDSGYELRHENVQVGHK
;
A
#
# COMPACT_ATOMS: atom_id res chain seq x y z
N MET A 1 -43.10 -2.11 22.53
CA MET A 1 -42.17 -1.66 21.46
C MET A 1 -40.97 -2.57 21.49
N ALA A 2 -40.84 -3.48 20.53
CA ALA A 2 -39.68 -4.36 20.45
C ALA A 2 -38.46 -3.48 20.11
N ALA A 3 -37.42 -3.49 20.94
CA ALA A 3 -36.15 -2.86 20.63
C ALA A 3 -35.66 -3.47 19.31
N GLN A 4 -35.56 -2.65 18.26
CA GLN A 4 -35.03 -3.06 16.97
C GLN A 4 -33.59 -3.51 17.21
N LYS A 5 -33.36 -4.83 17.22
CA LYS A 5 -32.04 -5.41 17.45
C LYS A 5 -31.14 -4.96 16.32
N TYR A 6 -30.16 -4.12 16.62
CA TYR A 6 -29.15 -3.71 15.64
C TYR A 6 -28.43 -4.96 15.11
N LEU A 7 -28.54 -5.19 13.81
CA LEU A 7 -27.90 -6.33 13.15
C LEU A 7 -26.51 -5.88 12.66
N LEU A 8 -25.46 -6.57 13.12
CA LEU A 8 -24.09 -6.34 12.64
C LEU A 8 -23.93 -6.63 11.15
N TYR A 9 -24.77 -7.54 10.62
CA TYR A 9 -24.87 -7.86 9.21
C TYR A 9 -26.33 -7.93 8.80
N HIS A 10 -26.67 -7.29 7.68
CA HIS A 10 -28.00 -7.37 7.07
C HIS A 10 -28.15 -8.60 6.16
N TYR A 11 -27.03 -9.25 5.81
CA TYR A 11 -26.94 -10.50 5.05
C TYR A 11 -26.24 -11.58 5.87
N ASN A 12 -26.38 -12.84 5.45
CA ASN A 12 -25.56 -13.94 5.98
C ASN A 12 -24.19 -13.96 5.27
N PRO A 13 -23.07 -13.72 5.99
CA PRO A 13 -21.75 -13.72 5.35
C PRO A 13 -21.41 -15.08 4.75
N ASN A 14 -20.86 -15.09 3.53
CA ASN A 14 -20.51 -16.30 2.83
C ASN A 14 -19.19 -16.89 3.36
N LYS A 15 -19.32 -17.97 4.12
CA LYS A 15 -18.19 -18.70 4.72
C LYS A 15 -17.21 -19.24 3.67
N VAL A 16 -17.71 -19.76 2.55
CA VAL A 16 -16.86 -20.35 1.50
C VAL A 16 -16.02 -19.26 0.84
N ALA A 17 -16.63 -18.14 0.48
CA ALA A 17 -15.92 -17.00 -0.09
C ALA A 17 -14.85 -16.47 0.88
N ALA A 18 -15.18 -16.31 2.17
CA ALA A 18 -14.21 -15.89 3.18
C ALA A 18 -13.00 -16.86 3.26
N ILE A 19 -13.23 -18.18 3.27
CA ILE A 19 -12.16 -19.18 3.31
C ILE A 19 -11.26 -19.10 2.08
N ILE A 20 -11.83 -18.93 0.88
CA ILE A 20 -11.05 -18.77 -0.36
C ILE A 20 -10.12 -17.56 -0.25
N PHE A 21 -10.63 -16.40 0.17
CA PHE A 21 -9.80 -15.20 0.31
C PHE A 21 -8.77 -15.31 1.42
N ILE A 22 -9.07 -15.99 2.55
CA ILE A 22 -8.05 -16.30 3.57
C ILE A 22 -6.89 -17.06 2.94
N ALA A 23 -7.17 -18.13 2.18
CA ALA A 23 -6.13 -18.93 1.55
C ALA A 23 -5.30 -18.10 0.55
N LEU A 24 -5.96 -17.30 -0.29
CA LEU A 24 -5.31 -16.43 -1.27
C LEU A 24 -4.39 -15.38 -0.62
N PHE A 25 -4.88 -14.68 0.41
CA PHE A 25 -4.09 -13.68 1.14
C PHE A 25 -2.97 -14.30 1.98
N ALA A 26 -3.20 -15.47 2.58
CA ALA A 26 -2.17 -16.19 3.33
C ALA A 26 -1.03 -16.63 2.40
N ILE A 27 -1.35 -17.28 1.27
CA ILE A 27 -0.35 -17.74 0.30
C ILE A 27 0.47 -16.56 -0.21
N THR A 28 -0.19 -15.47 -0.63
CA THR A 28 0.52 -14.30 -1.16
C THR A 28 1.35 -13.59 -0.10
N SER A 29 0.90 -13.50 1.16
CA SER A 29 1.67 -12.94 2.29
C SER A 29 2.89 -13.79 2.64
N LEU A 30 2.77 -15.12 2.60
CA LEU A 30 3.89 -16.03 2.83
C LEU A 30 4.94 -15.91 1.70
N LEU A 31 4.50 -15.79 0.45
CA LEU A 31 5.39 -15.51 -0.67
C LEU A 31 6.12 -14.17 -0.50
N HIS A 32 5.42 -13.11 -0.10
CA HIS A 32 6.04 -11.82 0.22
C HIS A 32 7.04 -11.93 1.38
N SER A 33 6.72 -12.70 2.42
CA SER A 33 7.63 -12.96 3.55
C SER A 33 8.92 -13.62 3.06
N PHE A 34 8.80 -14.66 2.25
CA PHE A 34 9.96 -15.34 1.66
C PHE A 34 10.82 -14.40 0.80
N GLN A 35 10.19 -13.60 -0.06
CA GLN A 35 10.90 -12.64 -0.90
C GLN A 35 11.56 -11.51 -0.08
N LEU A 36 10.89 -11.02 0.96
CA LEU A 36 11.37 -9.98 1.86
C LEU A 36 12.66 -10.42 2.58
N ILE A 37 12.65 -11.63 3.15
CA ILE A 37 13.77 -12.22 3.87
C ILE A 37 14.92 -12.54 2.90
N ARG A 38 14.64 -13.23 1.79
CA ARG A 38 15.66 -13.66 0.83
C ARG A 38 16.36 -12.46 0.17
N LYS A 39 15.62 -11.40 -0.14
CA LYS A 39 16.13 -10.23 -0.87
C LYS A 39 16.44 -9.03 0.04
N ARG A 40 16.29 -9.18 1.37
CA ARG A 40 16.58 -8.16 2.41
C ARG A 40 15.96 -6.78 2.11
N THR A 41 14.70 -6.77 1.67
CA THR A 41 13.98 -5.55 1.27
C THR A 41 13.14 -4.96 2.40
N TRP A 42 13.74 -4.77 3.58
CA TRP A 42 13.04 -4.39 4.82
C TRP A 42 12.15 -3.14 4.74
N TYR A 43 12.36 -2.25 3.78
CA TYR A 43 11.45 -1.12 3.56
C TYR A 43 10.05 -1.52 3.09
N PHE A 44 9.87 -2.76 2.61
CA PHE A 44 8.60 -3.30 2.14
C PHE A 44 7.82 -4.04 3.26
N ILE A 45 8.27 -3.95 4.52
CA ILE A 45 7.58 -4.51 5.69
C ILE A 45 6.12 -4.04 5.79
N PRO A 46 5.77 -2.74 5.59
CA PRO A 46 4.38 -2.31 5.70
C PRO A 46 3.46 -3.05 4.73
N PHE A 47 3.93 -3.33 3.51
CA PHE A 47 3.18 -4.12 2.54
C PHE A 47 2.89 -5.53 3.06
N LEU A 48 3.89 -6.17 3.67
CA LEU A 48 3.74 -7.49 4.26
C LEU A 48 2.73 -7.49 5.42
N ILE A 49 2.81 -6.49 6.30
CA ILE A 49 1.84 -6.31 7.40
C ILE A 49 0.43 -6.14 6.85
N GLY A 50 0.25 -5.34 5.78
CA GLY A 50 -1.04 -5.19 5.09
C GLY A 50 -1.60 -6.52 4.58
N GLY A 51 -0.76 -7.40 4.02
CA GLY A 51 -1.19 -8.74 3.58
C GLY A 51 -1.65 -9.64 4.72
N PHE A 52 -0.98 -9.59 5.88
CA PHE A 52 -1.44 -10.29 7.07
C PHE A 52 -2.73 -9.69 7.63
N PHE A 53 -2.93 -8.37 7.54
CA PHE A 53 -4.18 -7.73 7.95
C PHE A 53 -5.35 -8.15 7.08
N GLU A 54 -5.19 -8.25 5.75
CA GLU A 54 -6.21 -8.85 4.88
C GLU A 54 -6.54 -10.28 5.32
N THR A 55 -5.50 -11.11 5.53
CA THR A 55 -5.67 -12.51 5.96
C THR A 55 -6.46 -12.62 7.27
N ILE A 56 -6.04 -11.91 8.31
CA ILE A 56 -6.68 -11.94 9.64
C ILE A 56 -8.07 -11.29 9.59
N GLY A 57 -8.25 -10.24 8.79
CA GLY A 57 -9.54 -9.61 8.57
C GLY A 57 -10.57 -10.58 8.01
N TYR A 58 -10.20 -11.35 6.97
CA TYR A 58 -11.07 -12.39 6.42
C TYR A 58 -11.27 -13.59 7.36
N VAL A 59 -10.31 -13.90 8.25
CA VAL A 59 -10.54 -14.86 9.35
C VAL A 59 -11.67 -14.38 10.27
N GLY A 60 -11.67 -13.10 10.64
CA GLY A 60 -12.76 -12.50 11.42
C GLY A 60 -14.12 -12.62 10.73
N ARG A 61 -14.13 -12.39 9.42
CA ARG A 61 -15.32 -12.58 8.59
C ARG A 61 -15.78 -14.04 8.56
N ALA A 62 -14.88 -15.00 8.42
CA ALA A 62 -15.20 -16.43 8.41
C ALA A 62 -15.73 -16.92 9.77
N LEU A 63 -15.24 -16.37 10.88
CA LEU A 63 -15.74 -16.67 12.23
C LEU A 63 -17.19 -16.22 12.39
N ASN A 64 -17.50 -14.98 11.97
CA ASN A 64 -18.89 -14.48 11.99
C ASN A 64 -19.79 -15.23 10.99
N ALA A 65 -19.27 -15.63 9.83
CA ALA A 65 -19.98 -16.48 8.87
C ALA A 65 -20.32 -17.88 9.41
N GLY A 66 -19.62 -18.35 10.45
CA GLY A 66 -19.87 -19.61 11.13
C GLY A 66 -20.92 -19.54 12.25
N GLN A 67 -21.42 -18.34 12.58
CA GLN A 67 -22.37 -18.12 13.67
C GLN A 67 -23.81 -18.09 13.15
N SER A 68 -24.76 -18.46 14.02
CA SER A 68 -26.19 -18.44 13.69
C SER A 68 -26.67 -17.01 13.39
N TYR A 69 -27.53 -16.89 12.37
CA TYR A 69 -28.11 -15.61 11.94
C TYR A 69 -28.67 -14.82 13.14
N GLY A 70 -28.27 -13.55 13.24
CA GLY A 70 -28.74 -12.64 14.28
C GLY A 70 -28.01 -12.75 15.63
N ASN A 71 -27.06 -13.67 15.80
CA ASN A 71 -26.28 -13.85 17.04
C ASN A 71 -24.76 -13.72 16.79
N TRP A 72 -24.36 -12.71 16.02
CA TRP A 72 -22.95 -12.45 15.78
C TRP A 72 -22.24 -11.83 16.98
N THR A 73 -21.03 -12.29 17.24
CA THR A 73 -20.15 -11.71 18.25
C THR A 73 -19.48 -10.43 17.72
N THR A 74 -19.40 -9.40 18.55
CA THR A 74 -18.79 -8.11 18.18
C THR A 74 -17.28 -8.17 17.91
N PRO A 75 -16.45 -8.96 18.63
CA PRO A 75 -15.00 -8.94 18.42
C PRO A 75 -14.52 -9.35 17.01
N PRO A 76 -15.02 -10.44 16.39
CA PRO A 76 -14.64 -10.76 15.02
C PRO A 76 -15.13 -9.72 14.00
N TYR A 77 -16.24 -9.03 14.29
CA TYR A 77 -16.74 -7.92 13.47
C TYR A 77 -15.79 -6.72 13.52
N ILE A 78 -15.36 -6.31 14.72
CA ILE A 78 -14.39 -5.22 14.88
C ILE A 78 -13.06 -5.60 14.21
N MET A 79 -12.62 -6.85 14.37
CA MET A 79 -11.37 -7.34 13.77
C MET A 79 -11.39 -7.24 12.24
N GLN A 80 -12.43 -7.77 11.57
CA GLN A 80 -12.54 -7.63 10.12
C GLN A 80 -12.61 -6.15 9.70
N SER A 81 -13.38 -5.32 10.41
CA SER A 81 -13.65 -3.95 9.98
C SER A 81 -12.39 -3.10 10.09
N LEU A 82 -11.63 -3.22 11.18
CA LEU A 82 -10.40 -2.45 11.35
C LEU A 82 -9.27 -2.94 10.44
N LEU A 83 -9.07 -4.26 10.35
CA LEU A 83 -7.92 -4.80 9.60
C LEU A 83 -8.09 -4.66 8.09
N LEU A 84 -9.31 -4.89 7.57
CA LEU A 84 -9.58 -4.68 6.14
C LEU A 84 -9.50 -3.21 5.75
N LEU A 85 -9.88 -2.28 6.64
CA LEU A 85 -9.73 -0.84 6.41
C LEU A 85 -8.26 -0.38 6.48
N LEU A 86 -7.44 -1.00 7.33
CA LEU A 86 -6.04 -0.60 7.53
C LEU A 86 -5.08 -1.14 6.45
N ALA A 87 -5.33 -2.34 5.93
CA ALA A 87 -4.51 -2.97 4.89
C ALA A 87 -4.19 -2.07 3.67
N PRO A 88 -5.15 -1.38 3.03
CA PRO A 88 -4.85 -0.52 1.86
C PRO A 88 -3.97 0.68 2.19
N ALA A 89 -4.08 1.25 3.41
CA ALA A 89 -3.22 2.34 3.84
C ALA A 89 -1.76 1.88 3.94
N LEU A 90 -1.52 0.64 4.40
CA LEU A 90 -0.19 0.03 4.44
C LEU A 90 0.34 -0.29 3.03
N PHE A 91 -0.53 -0.71 2.11
CA PHE A 91 -0.15 -0.88 0.70
C PHE A 91 0.21 0.46 0.06
N ALA A 92 -0.57 1.51 0.28
CA ALA A 92 -0.31 2.86 -0.22
C ALA A 92 1.02 3.41 0.32
N ALA A 93 1.25 3.31 1.63
CA ALA A 93 2.52 3.67 2.26
C ALA A 93 3.72 3.00 1.59
N SER A 94 3.57 1.72 1.22
CA SER A 94 4.61 0.95 0.53
C SER A 94 4.87 1.45 -0.89
N ILE A 95 3.82 1.80 -1.63
CA ILE A 95 3.92 2.42 -2.96
C ILE A 95 4.68 3.76 -2.86
N TYR A 96 4.40 4.59 -1.84
CA TYR A 96 5.10 5.86 -1.65
C TYR A 96 6.60 5.67 -1.42
N MET A 97 6.96 4.65 -0.63
CA MET A 97 8.36 4.31 -0.36
C MET A 97 9.07 3.78 -1.60
N VAL A 98 8.39 2.96 -2.42
CA VAL A 98 8.95 2.46 -3.69
C VAL A 98 9.17 3.63 -4.66
N LEU A 99 8.18 4.52 -4.83
CA LEU A 99 8.36 5.70 -5.68
C LEU A 99 9.51 6.59 -5.21
N GLY A 100 9.59 6.90 -3.91
CA GLY A 100 10.69 7.69 -3.38
C GLY A 100 12.08 7.03 -3.56
N ARG A 101 12.13 5.70 -3.70
CA ARG A 101 13.36 4.99 -4.05
C ARG A 101 13.66 5.05 -5.55
N ILE A 102 12.64 4.98 -6.42
CA ILE A 102 12.81 5.18 -7.87
C ILE A 102 13.32 6.59 -8.16
N ILE A 103 12.74 7.63 -7.54
CA ILE A 103 13.18 9.02 -7.75
C ILE A 103 14.67 9.19 -7.43
N ARG A 104 15.14 8.61 -6.32
CA ARG A 104 16.55 8.62 -5.92
C ARG A 104 17.43 7.80 -6.86
N LEU A 105 16.95 6.65 -7.33
CA LEU A 105 17.68 5.80 -8.25
C LEU A 105 17.91 6.50 -9.60
N THR A 106 16.90 7.19 -10.12
CA THR A 106 16.97 7.91 -11.40
C THR A 106 17.64 9.28 -11.28
N ASP A 107 18.15 9.65 -10.10
CA ASP A 107 18.64 11.00 -9.80
C ASP A 107 17.66 12.11 -10.21
N GLY A 108 16.36 11.83 -10.05
CA GLY A 108 15.27 12.65 -10.55
C GLY A 108 14.71 13.61 -9.50
N GLU A 109 15.48 13.93 -8.45
CA GLU A 109 14.99 14.77 -7.35
C GLU A 109 14.59 16.16 -7.84
N SER A 110 15.32 16.73 -8.80
CA SER A 110 15.01 18.00 -9.46
C SER A 110 13.71 17.98 -10.26
N HIS A 111 13.28 16.80 -10.71
CA HIS A 111 12.04 16.60 -11.47
C HIS A 111 10.82 16.34 -10.56
N SER A 112 11.04 16.02 -9.28
CA SER A 112 9.95 15.81 -8.33
C SER A 112 9.39 17.14 -7.81
N PRO A 113 8.06 17.38 -7.89
CA PRO A 113 7.43 18.58 -7.32
C PRO A 113 7.64 18.72 -5.81
N ILE A 114 7.73 17.59 -5.10
CA ILE A 114 7.89 17.52 -3.65
C ILE A 114 9.23 16.84 -3.36
N ARG A 115 10.00 17.37 -2.40
CA ARG A 115 11.22 16.72 -1.92
C ARG A 115 10.92 15.29 -1.49
N VAL A 116 11.71 14.33 -1.96
CA VAL A 116 11.49 12.88 -1.75
C VAL A 116 11.33 12.52 -0.27
N ASN A 117 12.10 13.16 0.60
CA ASN A 117 12.05 12.93 2.05
C ASN A 117 10.73 13.40 2.71
N TRP A 118 10.05 14.37 2.11
CA TRP A 118 8.75 14.86 2.55
C TRP A 118 7.60 14.11 1.88
N LEU A 119 7.79 13.68 0.62
CA LEU A 119 6.81 12.93 -0.16
C LEU A 119 6.22 11.77 0.67
N THR A 120 7.06 10.83 1.09
CA THR A 120 6.59 9.66 1.86
C THR A 120 5.98 10.07 3.20
N LYS A 121 6.57 11.04 3.92
CA LYS A 121 6.10 11.45 5.25
C LYS A 121 4.70 12.09 5.21
N VAL A 122 4.47 12.99 4.25
CA VAL A 122 3.20 13.72 4.13
C VAL A 122 2.06 12.76 3.76
N PHE A 123 2.27 11.89 2.77
CA PHE A 123 1.20 10.98 2.34
C PHE A 123 0.92 9.88 3.37
N VAL A 124 1.95 9.33 4.03
CA VAL A 124 1.73 8.40 5.15
C VAL A 124 1.02 9.08 6.31
N ALA A 125 1.33 10.33 6.63
CA ALA A 125 0.63 11.07 7.67
C ALA A 125 -0.86 11.27 7.33
N GLY A 126 -1.17 11.60 6.07
CA GLY A 126 -2.54 11.67 5.57
C GLY A 126 -3.29 10.33 5.73
N ASP A 127 -2.65 9.23 5.37
CA ASP A 127 -3.21 7.88 5.53
C ASP A 127 -3.45 7.54 7.01
N VAL A 128 -2.51 7.88 7.91
CA VAL A 128 -2.68 7.66 9.36
C VAL A 128 -3.86 8.46 9.91
N ILE A 129 -3.99 9.74 9.55
CA ILE A 129 -5.12 10.58 9.97
C ILE A 129 -6.44 10.00 9.47
N SER A 130 -6.48 9.60 8.19
CA SER A 130 -7.66 9.00 7.59
C SER A 130 -8.06 7.69 8.28
N PHE A 131 -7.08 6.87 8.66
CA PHE A 131 -7.28 5.62 9.37
C PHE A 131 -7.80 5.83 10.79
N LEU A 132 -7.28 6.83 11.51
CA LEU A 132 -7.77 7.16 12.85
C LEU A 132 -9.24 7.59 12.81
N ALA A 133 -9.63 8.38 11.80
CA ALA A 133 -11.03 8.74 11.58
C ALA A 133 -11.87 7.48 11.30
N GLN A 134 -11.46 6.63 10.37
CA GLN A 134 -12.16 5.39 10.06
C GLN A 134 -12.29 4.44 11.27
N SER A 135 -11.24 4.32 12.06
CA SER A 135 -11.23 3.49 13.28
C SER A 135 -12.17 4.04 14.35
N ALA A 136 -12.18 5.36 14.53
CA ALA A 136 -13.10 6.02 15.45
C ALA A 136 -14.56 5.79 15.00
N GLY A 137 -14.86 6.00 13.71
CA GLY A 137 -16.19 5.77 13.17
C GLY A 137 -16.63 4.29 13.22
N GLY A 138 -15.72 3.35 12.94
CA GLY A 138 -15.98 1.90 13.05
C GLY A 138 -16.21 1.46 14.49
N GLY A 139 -15.45 2.02 15.44
CA GLY A 139 -15.68 1.82 16.88
C GLY A 139 -17.03 2.34 17.34
N MET A 140 -17.46 3.51 16.86
CA MET A 140 -18.79 4.06 17.13
C MET A 140 -19.90 3.19 16.53
N LEU A 141 -19.70 2.70 15.29
CA LEU A 141 -20.66 1.83 14.62
C LEU A 141 -20.83 0.49 15.35
N SER A 142 -19.76 -0.06 15.94
CA SER A 142 -19.81 -1.31 16.71
C SER A 142 -20.58 -1.20 18.04
N GLN A 143 -20.76 0.02 18.57
CA GLN A 143 -21.46 0.31 19.83
C GLN A 143 -22.79 1.04 19.61
N ALA A 144 -23.17 1.29 18.36
CA ALA A 144 -24.37 2.02 18.02
C ALA A 144 -25.63 1.27 18.51
N LYS A 145 -26.51 2.00 19.21
CA LYS A 145 -27.79 1.46 19.71
C LYS A 145 -28.98 1.92 18.88
N ASN A 146 -28.82 3.06 18.22
CA ASN A 146 -29.87 3.76 17.49
C ASN A 146 -29.37 4.17 16.11
N SER A 147 -30.28 4.42 15.16
CA SER A 147 -29.95 4.83 13.78
C SER A 147 -29.15 6.14 13.71
N SER A 148 -29.32 7.05 14.67
CA SER A 148 -28.52 8.28 14.78
C SER A 148 -27.03 8.00 15.05
N ASP A 149 -26.75 6.99 15.87
CA ASP A 149 -25.37 6.65 16.25
C ASP A 149 -24.66 5.95 15.09
N SER A 150 -25.37 5.08 14.37
CA SER A 150 -24.88 4.44 13.15
C SER A 150 -24.53 5.48 12.08
N LYS A 151 -25.43 6.43 11.80
CA LYS A 151 -25.16 7.52 10.83
C LYS A 151 -23.95 8.37 11.20
N ARG A 152 -23.75 8.65 12.50
CA ARG A 152 -22.56 9.38 12.95
C ARG A 152 -21.28 8.57 12.70
N GLY A 153 -21.29 7.27 12.99
CA GLY A 153 -20.18 6.37 12.70
C GLY A 153 -19.87 6.31 11.20
N GLU A 154 -20.88 6.09 10.36
CA GLU A 154 -20.76 6.04 8.89
C GLU A 154 -20.21 7.36 8.31
N ASN A 155 -20.68 8.52 8.79
CA ASN A 155 -20.18 9.82 8.36
C ASN A 155 -18.70 10.03 8.69
N ILE A 156 -18.27 9.59 9.89
CA ILE A 156 -16.86 9.69 10.30
C ILE A 156 -15.99 8.76 9.44
N ILE A 157 -16.45 7.53 9.16
CA ILE A 157 -15.73 6.60 8.26
C ILE A 157 -15.63 7.20 6.85
N THR A 158 -16.74 7.72 6.32
CA THR A 158 -16.80 8.36 5.00
C THR A 158 -15.84 9.53 4.90
N GLY A 159 -15.80 10.39 5.92
CA GLY A 159 -14.85 11.51 5.98
C GLY A 159 -13.40 11.04 5.97
N GLY A 160 -13.08 9.99 6.74
CA GLY A 160 -11.76 9.37 6.72
C GLY A 160 -11.40 8.83 5.34
N LEU A 161 -12.27 8.05 4.72
CA LEU A 161 -12.06 7.52 3.35
C LEU A 161 -11.88 8.65 2.32
N GLY A 162 -12.63 9.74 2.43
CA GLY A 162 -12.48 10.92 1.57
C GLY A 162 -11.11 11.59 1.69
N ILE A 163 -10.60 11.75 2.92
CA ILE A 163 -9.23 12.25 3.15
C ILE A 163 -8.21 11.30 2.52
N GLN A 164 -8.36 9.99 2.73
CA GLN A 164 -7.47 8.98 2.16
C GLN A 164 -7.41 9.07 0.63
N VAL A 165 -8.58 9.12 -0.04
CA VAL A 165 -8.68 9.25 -1.50
C VAL A 165 -8.05 10.54 -2.00
N LEU A 166 -8.28 11.66 -1.31
CA LEU A 166 -7.69 12.95 -1.67
C LEU A 166 -6.16 12.89 -1.65
N PHE A 167 -5.57 12.44 -0.52
CA PHE A 167 -4.12 12.35 -0.38
C PHE A 167 -3.52 11.36 -1.37
N PHE A 168 -4.16 10.20 -1.57
CA PHE A 168 -3.70 9.22 -2.53
C PHE A 168 -3.80 9.71 -3.99
N GLY A 169 -4.86 10.44 -4.33
CA GLY A 169 -5.03 11.05 -5.64
C GLY A 169 -3.96 12.10 -5.93
N LEU A 170 -3.67 12.96 -4.95
CA LEU A 170 -2.56 13.91 -5.03
C LEU A 170 -1.21 13.20 -5.23
N PHE A 171 -0.99 12.08 -4.55
CA PHE A 171 0.20 11.26 -4.76
C PHE A 171 0.32 10.76 -6.21
N ILE A 172 -0.77 10.23 -6.79
CA ILE A 172 -0.78 9.76 -8.19
C ILE A 172 -0.44 10.91 -9.15
N ILE A 173 -0.98 12.11 -8.92
CA ILE A 173 -0.66 13.31 -9.72
C ILE A 173 0.82 13.65 -9.60
N VAL A 174 1.38 13.69 -8.39
CA VAL A 174 2.81 13.97 -8.16
C VAL A 174 3.69 12.93 -8.85
N ALA A 175 3.33 11.65 -8.77
CA ALA A 175 4.02 10.57 -9.47
C ALA A 175 3.93 10.74 -11.00
N GLY A 176 2.78 11.15 -11.51
CA GLY A 176 2.55 11.48 -12.93
C GLY A 176 3.42 12.63 -13.42
N ILE A 177 3.47 13.74 -12.66
CA ILE A 177 4.30 14.90 -12.97
C ILE A 177 5.79 14.51 -12.98
N PHE A 178 6.23 13.75 -11.98
CA PHE A 178 7.61 13.23 -11.93
C PHE A 178 7.95 12.40 -13.18
N ASN A 179 7.10 11.43 -13.54
CA ASN A 179 7.32 10.59 -14.71
C ASN A 179 7.32 11.40 -16.01
N TYR A 180 6.41 12.36 -16.17
CA TYR A 180 6.37 13.24 -17.34
C TYR A 180 7.65 14.09 -17.44
N ARG A 181 8.06 14.75 -16.36
CA ARG A 181 9.27 15.59 -16.34
C ARG A 181 10.54 14.78 -16.60
N LEU A 182 10.64 13.59 -16.03
CA LEU A 182 11.78 12.70 -16.25
C LEU A 182 11.84 12.16 -17.69
N ARG A 183 10.68 11.92 -18.33
CA ARG A 183 10.66 11.53 -19.76
C ARG A 183 11.00 12.69 -20.69
N ALA A 184 10.56 13.91 -20.36
CA ALA A 184 10.83 15.10 -21.15
C ALA A 184 12.29 15.54 -21.07
N MET A 185 12.91 15.43 -19.89
CA MET A 185 14.34 15.71 -19.66
C MET A 185 14.96 14.53 -18.91
N PRO A 186 15.41 13.48 -19.62
CA PRO A 186 15.98 12.31 -18.96
C PRO A 186 17.33 12.65 -18.34
N SER A 187 17.50 12.35 -17.06
CA SER A 187 18.79 12.46 -16.37
C SER A 187 19.82 11.52 -17.02
N LEU A 188 21.10 11.87 -16.98
CA LEU A 188 22.20 11.02 -17.47
C LEU A 188 22.12 9.60 -16.89
N ARG A 189 21.85 9.51 -15.58
CA ARG A 189 21.67 8.25 -14.85
C ARG A 189 20.45 7.45 -15.33
N SER A 190 19.33 8.10 -15.66
CA SER A 190 18.13 7.42 -16.19
C SER A 190 18.36 6.74 -17.54
N LYS A 191 19.30 7.25 -18.35
CA LYS A 191 19.69 6.69 -19.65
C LYS A 191 20.69 5.54 -19.52
N GLN A 192 21.51 5.55 -18.47
CA GLN A 192 22.57 4.55 -18.24
C GLN A 192 22.09 3.37 -17.40
N LEU A 193 20.97 3.49 -16.69
CA LEU A 193 20.41 2.42 -15.88
C LEU A 193 19.94 1.23 -16.75
N THR A 194 20.55 0.08 -16.53
CA THR A 194 20.09 -1.22 -17.08
C THR A 194 18.81 -1.74 -16.43
N VAL A 195 18.40 -1.14 -15.30
CA VAL A 195 17.19 -1.51 -14.56
C VAL A 195 15.95 -0.91 -15.23
N PRO A 196 14.89 -1.69 -15.52
CA PRO A 196 13.68 -1.23 -16.20
C PRO A 196 12.79 -0.39 -15.25
N TRP A 197 13.26 0.78 -14.85
CA TRP A 197 12.58 1.69 -13.92
C TRP A 197 11.19 2.14 -14.43
N GLN A 198 11.03 2.26 -15.75
CA GLN A 198 9.75 2.59 -16.38
C GLN A 198 8.68 1.51 -16.16
N SER A 199 9.05 0.24 -16.28
CA SER A 199 8.14 -0.88 -16.03
C SER A 199 7.68 -0.88 -14.57
N TYR A 200 8.56 -0.51 -13.64
CA TYR A 200 8.19 -0.38 -12.24
C TYR A 200 7.26 0.81 -11.96
N LEU A 201 7.38 1.92 -12.70
CA LEU A 201 6.39 3.01 -12.63
C LEU A 201 5.02 2.54 -13.13
N PHE A 202 4.96 1.77 -14.22
CA PHE A 202 3.69 1.19 -14.68
C PHE A 202 3.08 0.21 -13.67
N VAL A 203 3.90 -0.62 -13.01
CA VAL A 203 3.47 -1.47 -11.90
C VAL A 203 2.90 -0.63 -10.74
N LEU A 204 3.56 0.47 -10.38
CA LEU A 204 3.05 1.39 -9.35
C LEU A 204 1.72 2.02 -9.77
N TYR A 205 1.58 2.48 -11.01
CA TYR A 205 0.30 3.03 -11.49
C TYR A 205 -0.81 1.98 -11.51
N GLY A 206 -0.51 0.74 -11.91
CA GLY A 206 -1.48 -0.36 -11.87
C GLY A 206 -1.95 -0.66 -10.45
N ALA A 207 -1.02 -0.79 -9.50
CA ALA A 207 -1.34 -0.95 -8.09
C ALA A 207 -2.12 0.24 -7.51
N SER A 208 -1.71 1.46 -7.84
CA SER A 208 -2.39 2.68 -7.42
C SER A 208 -3.81 2.76 -7.97
N LEU A 209 -4.03 2.34 -9.22
CA LEU A 209 -5.38 2.31 -9.80
C LEU A 209 -6.27 1.31 -9.06
N MET A 210 -5.79 0.11 -8.76
CA MET A 210 -6.55 -0.90 -8.01
C MET A 210 -6.94 -0.40 -6.60
N ILE A 211 -6.00 0.23 -5.89
CA ILE A 211 -6.27 0.83 -4.57
C ILE A 211 -7.25 2.00 -4.69
N MET A 212 -7.11 2.84 -5.71
CA MET A 212 -8.00 3.98 -5.92
C MET A 212 -9.44 3.54 -6.20
N ILE A 213 -9.63 2.56 -7.10
CA ILE A 213 -10.96 2.00 -7.41
C ILE A 213 -11.60 1.46 -6.12
N ARG A 214 -10.85 0.68 -5.34
CA ARG A 214 -11.30 0.17 -4.04
C ARG A 214 -11.71 1.29 -3.08
N SER A 215 -10.89 2.33 -2.93
CA SER A 215 -11.19 3.43 -2.02
C SER A 215 -12.42 4.24 -2.46
N VAL A 216 -12.62 4.46 -3.76
CA VAL A 216 -13.84 5.12 -4.29
C VAL A 216 -15.07 4.24 -4.08
N PHE A 217 -14.97 2.93 -4.32
CA PHE A 217 -16.05 1.99 -4.01
C PHE A 217 -16.42 1.99 -2.53
N ARG A 218 -15.43 2.04 -1.64
CA ARG A 218 -15.68 2.16 -0.19
C ARG A 218 -16.39 3.45 0.17
N ILE A 219 -16.02 4.59 -0.42
CA ILE A 219 -16.78 5.84 -0.22
C ILE A 219 -18.22 5.66 -0.70
N ALA A 220 -18.43 5.12 -1.91
CA ALA A 220 -19.77 4.94 -2.46
C ALA A 220 -20.64 4.01 -1.59
N GLU A 221 -20.06 2.93 -1.06
CA GLU A 221 -20.71 2.00 -0.13
C GLU A 221 -21.19 2.73 1.13
N TYR A 222 -20.33 3.52 1.78
CA TYR A 222 -20.71 4.26 2.99
C TYR A 222 -21.65 5.44 2.74
N VAL A 223 -21.56 6.10 1.58
CA VAL A 223 -22.46 7.21 1.19
C VAL A 223 -23.86 6.70 0.84
N MET A 224 -23.98 5.54 0.19
CA MET A 224 -25.27 4.95 -0.12
C MET A 224 -26.01 4.44 1.12
N GLY A 225 -25.31 4.20 2.23
CA GLY A 225 -25.90 3.82 3.51
C GLY A 225 -26.57 2.44 3.49
N GLN A 226 -27.21 2.09 4.60
CA GLN A 226 -27.72 0.73 4.87
C GLN A 226 -28.86 0.26 3.95
N ASP A 227 -29.52 1.18 3.21
CA ASP A 227 -30.60 0.87 2.26
C ASP A 227 -30.11 0.81 0.79
N GLY A 228 -28.80 0.97 0.55
CA GLY A 228 -28.21 0.97 -0.79
C GLY A 228 -28.05 -0.43 -1.37
N ALA A 229 -28.43 -0.62 -2.64
CA ALA A 229 -28.29 -1.89 -3.38
C ALA A 229 -26.85 -2.47 -3.42
N LEU A 230 -25.83 -1.63 -3.16
CA LEU A 230 -24.43 -2.05 -3.04
C LEU A 230 -24.12 -2.82 -1.75
N LEU A 231 -24.82 -2.52 -0.65
CA LEU A 231 -24.68 -3.19 0.65
C LEU A 231 -25.59 -4.42 0.78
N ASP A 232 -26.64 -4.50 -0.03
CA ASP A 232 -27.57 -5.63 -0.07
C ASP A 232 -26.91 -6.90 -0.60
N HIS A 233 -25.84 -6.76 -1.41
CA HIS A 233 -25.18 -7.87 -2.04
C HIS A 233 -23.69 -7.98 -1.68
N GLU A 234 -23.36 -9.03 -0.93
CA GLU A 234 -22.00 -9.34 -0.47
C GLU A 234 -20.97 -9.49 -1.60
N TYR A 235 -21.40 -9.82 -2.82
CA TYR A 235 -20.48 -10.02 -3.94
C TYR A 235 -19.72 -8.74 -4.33
N TYR A 236 -20.30 -7.54 -4.14
CA TYR A 236 -19.62 -6.28 -4.44
C TYR A 236 -18.39 -6.09 -3.54
N LEU A 237 -18.50 -6.48 -2.27
CA LEU A 237 -17.38 -6.44 -1.32
C LEU A 237 -16.24 -7.36 -1.78
N TYR A 238 -16.55 -8.58 -2.20
CA TYR A 238 -15.50 -9.49 -2.66
C TYR A 238 -14.85 -9.03 -3.96
N ILE A 239 -15.62 -8.54 -4.93
CA ILE A 239 -15.09 -8.13 -6.24
C ILE A 239 -14.31 -6.81 -6.16
N PHE A 240 -14.87 -5.79 -5.50
CA PHE A 240 -14.30 -4.44 -5.51
C PHE A 240 -13.42 -4.11 -4.30
N ASP A 241 -13.32 -5.02 -3.32
CA ASP A 241 -12.39 -4.89 -2.20
C ASP A 241 -11.37 -6.04 -2.23
N ALA A 242 -11.83 -7.26 -1.98
CA ALA A 242 -10.96 -8.42 -1.80
C ALA A 242 -10.12 -8.74 -3.05
N THR A 243 -10.77 -8.81 -4.21
CA THR A 243 -10.12 -9.17 -5.47
C THR A 243 -9.12 -8.10 -5.91
N LEU A 244 -9.43 -6.81 -5.76
CA LEU A 244 -8.50 -5.71 -6.10
C LEU A 244 -7.26 -5.72 -5.20
N MET A 245 -7.41 -5.98 -3.91
CA MET A 245 -6.28 -6.09 -2.98
C MET A 245 -5.44 -7.33 -3.25
N PHE A 246 -6.09 -8.46 -3.52
CA PHE A 246 -5.40 -9.68 -3.91
C PHE A 246 -4.55 -9.48 -5.18
N PHE A 247 -5.11 -8.88 -6.23
CA PHE A 247 -4.37 -8.60 -7.45
C PHE A 247 -3.22 -7.62 -7.22
N THR A 248 -3.39 -6.62 -6.35
CA THR A 248 -2.30 -5.72 -5.94
C THR A 248 -1.15 -6.51 -5.30
N MET A 249 -1.46 -7.46 -4.41
CA MET A 249 -0.46 -8.32 -3.80
C MET A 249 0.21 -9.27 -4.79
N VAL A 250 -0.54 -9.86 -5.72
CA VAL A 250 0.00 -10.70 -6.80
C VAL A 250 0.93 -9.90 -7.70
N LEU A 251 0.54 -8.68 -8.07
CA LEU A 251 1.33 -7.78 -8.91
C LEU A 251 2.71 -7.51 -8.28
N PHE A 252 2.77 -7.21 -6.98
CA PHE A 252 4.04 -7.03 -6.27
C PHE A 252 4.77 -8.34 -5.97
N ASN A 253 4.09 -9.49 -5.97
CA ASN A 253 4.76 -10.79 -5.88
C ASN A 253 5.54 -11.09 -7.17
N VAL A 254 4.96 -10.80 -8.33
CA VAL A 254 5.59 -10.98 -9.66
C VAL A 254 6.66 -9.91 -9.89
N TYR A 255 6.31 -8.64 -9.72
CA TYR A 255 7.19 -7.50 -9.91
C TYR A 255 7.74 -6.99 -8.58
N HIS A 256 8.45 -7.85 -7.87
CA HIS A 256 8.98 -7.49 -6.56
C HIS A 256 9.95 -6.30 -6.66
N PRO A 257 9.80 -5.26 -5.82
CA PRO A 257 10.62 -4.03 -5.88
C PRO A 257 12.10 -4.24 -5.49
N SER A 258 12.51 -5.48 -5.22
CA SER A 258 13.87 -5.86 -4.84
C SER A 258 14.87 -5.71 -5.98
N ARG A 259 14.42 -5.90 -7.24
CA ARG A 259 15.30 -5.74 -8.40
C ARG A 259 15.66 -4.27 -8.66
N ILE A 260 14.88 -3.33 -8.14
CA ILE A 260 15.18 -1.89 -8.21
C ILE A 260 16.38 -1.55 -7.32
N ILE A 261 16.63 -2.33 -6.26
CA ILE A 261 17.61 -2.01 -5.21
C ILE A 261 18.41 -3.26 -4.87
N THR A 262 19.17 -3.77 -5.84
CA THR A 262 20.27 -4.66 -5.49
C THR A 262 21.47 -3.77 -5.21
N LYS A 263 22.11 -3.91 -4.03
CA LYS A 263 23.35 -3.17 -3.72
C LYS A 263 24.42 -3.32 -4.80
N GLU A 264 24.37 -4.39 -5.59
CA GLU A 264 25.21 -4.61 -6.76
C GLU A 264 24.90 -3.72 -7.97
N SER A 265 23.65 -3.28 -8.21
CA SER A 265 23.38 -2.36 -9.32
C SER A 265 24.01 -0.99 -9.02
N LEU A 266 23.87 -0.52 -7.79
CA LEU A 266 24.55 0.70 -7.33
C LEU A 266 26.08 0.57 -7.34
N LYS A 267 26.64 -0.60 -6.96
CA LYS A 267 28.10 -0.83 -6.99
C LYS A 267 28.67 -1.01 -8.40
N ARG A 268 27.94 -1.68 -9.32
CA ARG A 268 28.37 -1.84 -10.72
C ARG A 268 28.27 -0.54 -11.50
N ASP A 269 27.23 0.25 -11.26
CA ASP A 269 27.08 1.56 -11.90
C ASP A 269 28.19 2.52 -11.44
N TYR A 270 28.54 2.53 -10.14
CA TYR A 270 29.72 3.25 -9.63
C TYR A 270 31.06 2.71 -10.15
N ALA A 271 31.13 1.46 -10.58
CA ALA A 271 32.36 0.89 -11.15
C ALA A 271 32.49 1.17 -12.66
N HIS A 272 31.43 1.64 -13.32
CA HIS A 272 31.38 1.87 -14.77
C HIS A 272 31.25 3.35 -15.14
N ASP A 273 31.23 4.25 -14.14
CA ASP A 273 31.28 5.69 -14.35
C ASP A 273 32.74 6.13 -14.58
N PRO A 274 33.11 6.59 -15.79
CA PRO A 274 34.50 6.91 -16.13
C PRO A 274 35.11 7.97 -15.21
N GLU A 275 34.31 8.88 -14.65
CA GLU A 275 34.80 9.94 -13.75
C GLU A 275 35.19 9.37 -12.36
N SER A 276 34.47 8.33 -11.92
CA SER A 276 34.81 7.59 -10.70
C SER A 276 35.99 6.64 -10.86
N GLN A 277 36.21 6.08 -12.07
CA GLN A 277 37.41 5.30 -12.40
C GLN A 277 38.65 6.19 -12.40
N VAL A 278 38.57 7.39 -13.00
CA VAL A 278 39.65 8.39 -12.96
C VAL A 278 39.95 8.82 -11.53
N SER A 279 38.94 9.01 -10.69
CA SER A 279 39.09 9.36 -9.26
C SER A 279 39.72 8.24 -8.43
N GLN A 280 39.46 6.97 -8.79
CA GLN A 280 40.10 5.81 -8.16
C GLN A 280 41.55 5.68 -8.60
N ASP A 281 41.85 5.73 -9.90
CA ASP A 281 43.22 5.61 -10.41
C ASP A 281 44.13 6.73 -9.88
N SER A 282 43.65 7.97 -9.88
CA SER A 282 44.40 9.10 -9.30
C SER A 282 44.60 8.95 -7.78
N GLY A 283 43.63 8.40 -7.06
CA GLY A 283 43.79 8.06 -5.65
C GLY A 283 44.78 6.91 -5.38
N TYR A 284 44.87 5.94 -6.29
CA TYR A 284 45.86 4.85 -6.23
C TYR A 284 47.27 5.36 -6.54
N GLU A 285 47.45 6.17 -7.58
CA GLU A 285 48.75 6.77 -7.94
C GLU A 285 49.31 7.64 -6.81
N LEU A 286 48.50 8.53 -6.23
CA LEU A 286 48.91 9.36 -5.08
C LEU A 286 49.30 8.53 -3.86
N ARG A 287 48.69 7.36 -3.67
CA ARG A 287 49.00 6.48 -2.54
C ARG A 287 50.29 5.70 -2.77
N HIS A 288 50.58 5.32 -4.01
CA HIS A 288 51.86 4.68 -4.37
C HIS A 288 53.03 5.66 -4.38
N GLU A 289 52.80 6.91 -4.79
CA GLU A 289 53.82 7.97 -4.76
C GLU A 289 54.22 8.32 -3.32
N ASN A 290 53.25 8.46 -2.41
CA ASN A 290 53.53 8.70 -0.99
C ASN A 290 54.25 7.54 -0.28
N VAL A 291 54.08 6.29 -0.74
CA VAL A 291 54.79 5.13 -0.21
C VAL A 291 56.24 5.07 -0.71
N GLN A 292 56.52 5.56 -1.91
CA GLN A 292 57.89 5.66 -2.47
C GLN A 292 58.70 6.80 -1.83
N VAL A 293 58.05 7.91 -1.46
CA VAL A 293 58.72 9.07 -0.83
C VAL A 293 59.03 8.84 0.66
N GLY A 294 58.32 7.94 1.33
CA GLY A 294 58.56 7.60 2.75
C GLY A 294 59.79 6.71 3.04
N HIS A 295 60.59 6.37 2.02
CA HIS A 295 61.74 5.45 2.15
C HIS A 295 63.10 6.09 1.79
N LYS A 296 63.21 7.43 1.79
CA LYS A 296 64.49 8.14 1.68
C LYS A 296 64.83 8.89 2.97
#